data_AF-A0A7S2BMU5-F1
#
_entry.id   AF-A0A7S2BMU5-F1
#
_cell.length_a   1.000
_cell.length_b   1.000
_cell.length_c   1.000
_cell.angle_alpha   90.00
_cell.angle_beta   90.00
_cell.angle_gamma   90.00
#
_symmetry.space_group_name_H-M   'P 1'
#
loop_
_entity.id
_entity.type
_entity.pdbx_description
1 polymer ?
#
loop_
_entity_poly.entity_id
_entity_poly.type
_entity_poly.pdbx_seq_one_letter_code
_entity_poly.pdbx_strand_id
1 'polypeptide(L)'
;VVELMNAFPDLLIAGRMSLGAQGNNDAPDNYWFPFTTNRSTNPWASKLADVFVRDGAMTPSEASDYSYGGAFSTEIGGLQVITLNTVIYSVKHTPKTPNPHRGDNDDPFGQFKWLRAELEKARARGRPAWIVGHIPPGIESYEYSELWEPAYTDAYLQVVQDPLLGPFVAAQLFGHVHACEYRLLPDPSFRTSKEAGPILLSGALSPIYLNNPAFRVVEYDDQTGRLLGMVVYVAPLPEASEDAPSSCQDSNLGEGDGTEEEGGGVGATPCQPLE
;
A
#
# COMPACT_ATOMS: atom_id res chain seq x y z
N VAL A 1 -7.27 -10.32 -11.52
CA VAL A 1 -8.00 -9.12 -12.00
C VAL A 1 -9.27 -9.50 -12.75
N VAL A 2 -9.19 -10.27 -13.84
CA VAL A 2 -10.37 -10.71 -14.62
C VAL A 2 -11.45 -11.38 -13.76
N GLU A 3 -11.07 -12.29 -12.85
CA GLU A 3 -12.02 -12.96 -11.95
C GLU A 3 -12.77 -11.99 -11.02
N LEU A 4 -12.10 -10.97 -10.49
CA LEU A 4 -12.73 -9.93 -9.66
C LEU A 4 -13.70 -9.08 -10.48
N MET A 5 -13.32 -8.71 -11.71
CA MET A 5 -14.22 -7.97 -12.61
C MET A 5 -15.47 -8.78 -12.97
N ASN A 6 -15.32 -10.10 -13.15
CA ASN A 6 -16.45 -10.99 -13.42
C ASN A 6 -17.33 -11.24 -12.18
N ALA A 7 -16.73 -11.30 -10.99
CA ALA A 7 -17.46 -11.48 -9.73
C ALA A 7 -18.25 -10.23 -9.32
N PHE A 8 -17.77 -9.04 -9.72
CA PHE A 8 -18.37 -7.76 -9.34
C PHE A 8 -18.64 -6.84 -10.55
N PRO A 9 -19.48 -7.27 -11.51
CA PRO A 9 -19.75 -6.50 -12.72
C PRO A 9 -20.41 -5.14 -12.43
N ASP A 10 -21.18 -5.06 -11.34
CA ASP A 10 -21.88 -3.83 -10.94
C ASP A 10 -20.97 -2.82 -10.21
N LEU A 11 -19.79 -3.24 -9.75
CA LEU A 11 -18.79 -2.35 -9.14
C LEU A 11 -17.90 -1.66 -10.17
N LEU A 12 -18.15 -1.90 -11.46
CA LEU A 12 -17.41 -1.32 -12.55
C LEU A 12 -17.86 0.13 -12.80
N ILE A 13 -17.07 1.10 -12.35
CA ILE A 13 -17.31 2.51 -12.64
C ILE A 13 -16.90 2.77 -14.09
N ALA A 14 -17.85 3.21 -14.91
CA ALA A 14 -17.69 3.31 -16.36
C ALA A 14 -17.20 2.00 -17.01
N GLY A 15 -17.62 0.85 -16.48
CA GLY A 15 -17.23 -0.47 -17.01
C GLY A 15 -15.81 -0.90 -16.63
N ARG A 16 -15.18 -0.26 -15.62
CA ARG A 16 -13.81 -0.57 -15.19
C ARG A 16 -13.67 -0.63 -13.67
N MET A 17 -12.75 -1.48 -13.23
CA MET A 17 -12.25 -1.52 -11.86
C MET A 17 -10.93 -0.74 -11.84
N SER A 18 -10.68 0.08 -10.82
CA SER A 18 -9.32 0.62 -10.63
C SER A 18 -8.39 -0.53 -10.31
N LEU A 19 -7.31 -0.69 -11.06
CA LEU A 19 -6.23 -1.57 -10.64
C LEU A 19 -5.60 -1.00 -9.35
N GLY A 20 -5.25 -1.89 -8.42
CA GLY A 20 -4.45 -1.54 -7.25
C GLY A 20 -2.96 -1.34 -7.58
N ALA A 21 -2.13 -1.18 -6.56
CA ALA A 21 -0.69 -1.07 -6.72
C ALA A 21 -0.03 -2.45 -6.90
N GLN A 22 1.05 -2.51 -7.68
CA GLN A 22 1.93 -3.69 -7.77
C GLN A 22 2.60 -3.96 -6.42
N GLY A 23 2.54 -5.20 -5.95
CA GLY A 23 3.23 -5.66 -4.75
C GLY A 23 4.65 -6.18 -4.99
N ASN A 24 5.40 -6.35 -3.90
CA ASN A 24 6.78 -6.85 -3.95
C ASN A 24 6.89 -8.30 -4.44
N ASN A 25 5.81 -9.07 -4.34
CA ASN A 25 5.72 -10.43 -4.88
C ASN A 25 5.14 -10.51 -6.30
N ASP A 26 4.73 -9.38 -6.90
CA ASP A 26 4.19 -9.32 -8.27
C ASP A 26 5.31 -9.13 -9.31
N ALA A 27 6.41 -9.85 -9.11
CA ALA A 27 7.62 -9.78 -9.89
C ALA A 27 8.26 -11.17 -9.96
N PRO A 28 9.17 -11.45 -10.93
CA PRO A 28 9.88 -12.73 -11.00
C PRO A 28 10.58 -13.12 -9.70
N ASP A 29 11.10 -12.13 -8.96
CA ASP A 29 11.75 -12.32 -7.67
C ASP A 29 11.14 -11.36 -6.63
N ASN A 30 11.18 -11.74 -5.36
CA ASN A 30 10.64 -10.91 -4.27
C ASN A 30 11.38 -9.56 -4.17
N TYR A 31 10.62 -8.48 -4.01
CA TYR A 31 11.09 -7.08 -3.98
C TYR A 31 11.87 -6.65 -5.22
N TRP A 32 11.74 -7.38 -6.33
CA TRP A 32 12.48 -7.08 -7.55
C TRP A 32 11.74 -6.08 -8.43
N PHE A 33 12.39 -4.96 -8.73
CA PHE A 33 11.93 -4.02 -9.75
C PHE A 33 13.14 -3.27 -10.34
N PRO A 34 13.59 -3.58 -11.57
CA PRO A 34 14.83 -3.03 -12.10
C PRO A 34 14.67 -1.55 -12.46
N PHE A 35 15.66 -0.72 -12.11
CA PHE A 35 15.68 0.67 -12.59
C PHE A 35 15.94 0.74 -14.09
N THR A 36 15.25 1.65 -14.79
CA THR A 36 15.54 1.97 -16.19
C THR A 36 15.75 3.47 -16.37
N THR A 37 17.00 3.89 -16.52
CA THR A 37 17.37 5.30 -16.69
C THR A 37 17.55 5.71 -18.16
N ASN A 38 17.88 4.75 -19.04
CA ASN A 38 18.18 5.01 -20.46
C ASN A 38 17.06 4.54 -21.41
N ARG A 39 15.85 4.35 -20.91
CA ARG A 39 14.71 3.88 -21.70
C ARG A 39 13.48 4.71 -21.34
N SER A 40 12.60 4.89 -22.32
CA SER A 40 11.30 5.52 -22.10
C SER A 40 10.34 4.63 -21.31
N THR A 41 10.63 3.33 -21.20
CA THR A 41 9.81 2.38 -20.45
C THR A 41 10.65 1.33 -19.71
N ASN A 42 10.08 0.79 -18.64
CA ASN A 42 10.56 -0.37 -17.92
C ASN A 42 10.03 -1.67 -18.57
N PRO A 43 10.88 -2.66 -18.92
CA PRO A 43 10.43 -3.88 -19.59
C PRO A 43 9.40 -4.70 -18.80
N TRP A 44 9.56 -4.81 -17.47
CA TRP A 44 8.63 -5.56 -16.63
C TRP A 44 7.28 -4.83 -16.55
N ALA A 45 7.31 -3.53 -16.25
CA ALA A 45 6.09 -2.72 -16.18
C ALA A 45 5.38 -2.66 -17.54
N SER A 46 6.10 -2.56 -18.65
CA SER A 46 5.52 -2.59 -20.01
C SER A 46 4.78 -3.90 -20.28
N LYS A 47 5.39 -5.04 -19.91
CA LYS A 47 4.77 -6.36 -20.08
C LYS A 47 3.48 -6.50 -19.25
N LEU A 48 3.49 -6.00 -18.02
CA LEU A 48 2.29 -5.97 -17.18
C LEU A 48 1.22 -5.02 -17.74
N ALA A 49 1.63 -3.84 -18.24
CA ALA A 49 0.73 -2.89 -18.87
C ALA A 49 -0.03 -3.52 -20.06
N ASP A 50 0.68 -4.25 -20.94
CA ASP A 50 0.07 -4.95 -22.07
C ASP A 50 -1.00 -5.96 -21.61
N VAL A 51 -0.72 -6.69 -20.54
CA VAL A 51 -1.68 -7.65 -19.93
C VAL A 51 -2.88 -6.91 -19.36
N PHE A 52 -2.66 -5.83 -18.61
CA PHE A 52 -3.75 -5.06 -18.01
C PHE A 52 -4.64 -4.37 -19.04
N VAL A 53 -4.07 -3.88 -20.15
CA VAL A 53 -4.86 -3.35 -21.28
C VAL A 53 -5.65 -4.45 -21.96
N ARG A 54 -5.02 -5.60 -22.26
CA ARG A 54 -5.69 -6.75 -22.89
C ARG A 54 -6.89 -7.22 -22.08
N ASP A 55 -6.73 -7.26 -20.76
CA ASP A 55 -7.74 -7.77 -19.82
C ASP A 55 -8.75 -6.69 -19.39
N GLY A 56 -8.65 -5.47 -19.93
CA GLY A 56 -9.59 -4.36 -19.66
C GLY A 56 -9.42 -3.69 -18.29
N ALA A 57 -8.32 -3.99 -17.58
CA ALA A 57 -8.00 -3.46 -16.26
C ALA A 57 -7.34 -2.08 -16.29
N MET A 58 -6.73 -1.72 -17.43
CA MET A 58 -6.16 -0.39 -17.67
C MET A 58 -6.55 0.13 -19.06
N THR A 59 -6.62 1.45 -19.16
CA THR A 59 -6.66 2.17 -20.43
C THR A 59 -5.28 2.25 -21.06
N PRO A 60 -5.20 2.48 -22.38
CA PRO A 60 -3.92 2.77 -23.04
C PRO A 60 -3.19 3.99 -22.45
N SER A 61 -3.92 4.97 -21.92
CA SER A 61 -3.33 6.15 -21.28
C SER A 61 -2.68 5.80 -19.94
N GLU A 62 -3.39 5.06 -19.08
CA GLU A 62 -2.85 4.59 -17.79
C GLU A 62 -1.67 3.65 -18.01
N ALA A 63 -1.75 2.76 -19.01
CA ALA A 63 -0.68 1.87 -19.40
C ALA A 63 0.58 2.62 -19.86
N SER A 64 0.42 3.76 -20.52
CA SER A 64 1.55 4.61 -20.92
C SER A 64 2.31 5.11 -19.69
N ASP A 65 1.61 5.63 -18.67
CA ASP A 65 2.23 6.08 -17.42
C ASP A 65 2.84 4.90 -16.66
N TYR A 66 2.07 3.82 -16.51
CA TYR A 66 2.49 2.60 -15.81
C TYR A 66 3.75 1.99 -16.42
N SER A 67 3.90 2.00 -17.75
CA SER A 67 5.01 1.37 -18.45
C SER A 67 6.38 1.94 -18.08
N TYR A 68 6.47 3.17 -17.56
CA TYR A 68 7.75 3.77 -17.19
C TYR A 68 8.27 3.26 -15.85
N GLY A 69 7.43 3.18 -14.82
CA GLY A 69 7.87 2.87 -13.46
C GLY A 69 6.84 2.18 -12.57
N GLY A 70 5.72 1.71 -13.14
CA GLY A 70 4.63 1.04 -12.41
C GLY A 70 3.66 1.99 -11.68
N ALA A 71 3.88 3.30 -11.77
CA ALA A 71 2.99 4.33 -11.23
C ALA A 71 2.03 4.84 -12.30
N PHE A 72 0.79 5.16 -11.92
CA PHE A 72 -0.22 5.71 -12.83
C PHE A 72 -1.32 6.41 -12.05
N SER A 73 -2.09 7.26 -12.74
CA SER A 73 -3.16 8.06 -12.15
C SER A 73 -4.44 7.83 -12.94
N THR A 74 -5.57 7.69 -12.25
CA THR A 74 -6.88 7.52 -12.86
C THR A 74 -7.92 8.39 -12.16
N GLU A 75 -9.00 8.69 -12.87
CA GLU A 75 -10.11 9.46 -12.33
C GLU A 75 -11.35 8.59 -12.24
N ILE A 76 -11.90 8.48 -11.04
CA ILE A 76 -13.02 7.60 -10.75
C ILE A 76 -14.04 8.38 -9.92
N GLY A 77 -15.22 8.62 -10.48
CA GLY A 77 -16.31 9.28 -9.74
C GLY A 77 -15.95 10.66 -9.16
N GLY A 78 -15.07 11.41 -9.83
CA GLY A 78 -14.60 12.73 -9.35
C GLY A 78 -13.39 12.69 -8.41
N LEU A 79 -12.95 11.50 -7.99
CA LEU A 79 -11.74 11.27 -7.21
C LEU A 79 -10.55 10.98 -8.13
N GLN A 80 -9.41 11.62 -7.87
CA GLN A 80 -8.15 11.24 -8.51
C GLN A 80 -7.47 10.13 -7.69
N VAL A 81 -7.34 8.94 -8.26
CA VAL A 81 -6.64 7.81 -7.64
C VAL A 81 -5.23 7.76 -8.20
N ILE A 82 -4.25 8.09 -7.35
CA ILE A 82 -2.84 8.13 -7.69
C ILE A 82 -2.19 6.86 -7.16
N THR A 83 -1.87 5.93 -8.05
CA THR A 83 -1.26 4.65 -7.70
C THR A 83 0.26 4.73 -7.85
N LEU A 84 0.95 4.48 -6.76
CA LEU A 84 2.40 4.48 -6.64
C LEU A 84 2.96 3.07 -6.77
N ASN A 85 4.12 2.95 -7.43
CA ASN A 85 5.00 1.80 -7.25
C ASN A 85 5.87 2.06 -6.01
N THR A 86 5.52 1.45 -4.89
CA THR A 86 6.27 1.61 -3.63
C THR A 86 7.28 0.50 -3.36
N VAL A 87 7.37 -0.50 -4.23
CA VAL A 87 8.38 -1.56 -4.15
C VAL A 87 9.79 -0.97 -4.26
N ILE A 88 9.97 0.04 -5.11
CA ILE A 88 11.25 0.72 -5.34
C ILE A 88 11.74 1.53 -4.13
N TYR A 89 10.87 1.79 -3.15
CA TYR A 89 11.24 2.50 -1.92
C TYR A 89 11.68 1.56 -0.81
N SER A 90 11.45 0.25 -0.95
CA SER A 90 11.67 -0.70 0.13
C SER A 90 13.13 -0.85 0.51
N VAL A 91 13.40 -1.01 1.82
CA VAL A 91 14.73 -1.43 2.31
C VAL A 91 15.10 -2.84 1.84
N LYS A 92 14.15 -3.63 1.34
CA LYS A 92 14.36 -4.97 0.76
C LYS A 92 14.45 -4.95 -0.78
N HIS A 93 14.31 -3.78 -1.42
CA HIS A 93 14.32 -3.63 -2.89
C HIS A 93 15.56 -4.22 -3.56
N THR A 94 15.34 -4.89 -4.70
CA THR A 94 16.40 -5.35 -5.59
C THR A 94 16.12 -4.98 -7.06
N PRO A 95 17.15 -4.69 -7.87
CA PRO A 95 18.54 -4.47 -7.47
C PRO A 95 18.68 -3.18 -6.66
N LYS A 96 19.56 -3.19 -5.65
CA LYS A 96 19.85 -1.98 -4.86
C LYS A 96 20.28 -0.83 -5.77
N THR A 97 19.87 0.39 -5.41
CA THR A 97 20.26 1.60 -6.13
C THR A 97 21.79 1.65 -6.25
N PRO A 98 22.37 1.84 -7.45
CA PRO A 98 23.82 1.80 -7.63
C PRO A 98 24.58 2.88 -6.84
N ASN A 99 23.90 3.87 -6.26
CA ASN A 99 24.53 4.95 -5.52
C ASN A 99 23.52 5.68 -4.60
N PRO A 100 23.26 5.22 -3.37
CA PRO A 100 22.26 5.82 -2.48
C PRO A 100 22.60 7.25 -1.98
N HIS A 101 23.71 7.86 -2.45
CA HIS A 101 24.19 9.17 -2.01
C HIS A 101 24.46 10.17 -3.15
N ARG A 102 23.99 9.89 -4.38
CA ARG A 102 23.99 10.89 -5.47
C ARG A 102 22.55 11.25 -5.80
N GLY A 103 22.26 12.55 -5.82
CA GLY A 103 20.91 13.13 -5.94
C GLY A 103 20.09 12.79 -7.19
N ASP A 104 20.58 11.90 -8.04
CA ASP A 104 19.82 11.28 -9.13
C ASP A 104 19.04 10.03 -8.66
N ASN A 105 19.39 9.45 -7.50
CA ASN A 105 18.70 8.33 -6.84
C ASN A 105 17.77 8.74 -5.69
N ASP A 106 17.64 10.05 -5.44
CA ASP A 106 16.77 10.60 -4.39
C ASP A 106 15.28 10.52 -4.77
N ASP A 107 14.98 10.32 -6.06
CA ASP A 107 13.62 10.14 -6.58
C ASP A 107 13.60 9.11 -7.72
N PRO A 108 13.55 7.79 -7.40
CA PRO A 108 13.59 6.76 -8.44
C PRO A 108 12.39 6.88 -9.38
N PHE A 109 12.67 6.87 -10.69
CA PHE A 109 11.71 7.18 -11.77
C PHE A 109 11.10 8.59 -11.69
N GLY A 110 11.63 9.51 -10.87
CA GLY A 110 11.02 10.83 -10.70
C GLY A 110 9.60 10.76 -10.12
N GLN A 111 9.28 9.70 -9.39
CA GLN A 111 7.92 9.39 -8.94
C GLN A 111 7.41 10.37 -7.88
N PHE A 112 8.25 10.90 -6.98
CA PHE A 112 7.85 11.95 -6.04
C PHE A 112 7.58 13.27 -6.76
N LYS A 113 8.42 13.64 -7.74
CA LYS A 113 8.17 14.79 -8.61
C LYS A 113 6.86 14.61 -9.39
N TRP A 114 6.60 13.42 -9.90
CA TRP A 114 5.36 13.09 -10.59
C TRP A 114 4.15 13.14 -9.65
N LEU A 115 4.23 12.56 -8.45
CA LEU A 115 3.18 12.63 -7.42
C LEU A 115 2.83 14.08 -7.07
N ARG A 116 3.83 14.94 -6.90
CA ARG A 116 3.62 16.38 -6.67
C ARG A 116 2.83 17.01 -7.83
N ALA A 117 3.21 16.72 -9.08
CA ALA A 117 2.50 17.22 -10.25
C ALA A 117 1.05 16.69 -10.35
N GLU A 118 0.80 15.44 -9.96
CA GLU A 118 -0.55 14.88 -9.90
C GLU A 118 -1.41 15.57 -8.83
N LEU A 119 -0.86 15.85 -7.65
CA LEU A 119 -1.56 16.60 -6.59
C LEU A 119 -1.77 18.08 -6.98
N GLU A 120 -0.85 18.68 -7.72
CA GLU A 120 -1.05 20.03 -8.28
C GLU A 120 -2.21 20.05 -9.28
N LYS A 121 -2.37 18.99 -10.10
CA LYS A 121 -3.53 18.82 -10.98
C LYS A 121 -4.82 18.64 -10.17
N ALA A 122 -4.80 17.84 -9.11
CA ALA A 122 -5.93 17.64 -8.20
C ALA A 122 -6.40 19.00 -7.64
N ARG A 123 -5.45 19.77 -7.09
CA ARG A 123 -5.68 21.11 -6.57
C ARG A 123 -6.24 22.06 -7.62
N ALA A 124 -5.62 22.13 -8.81
CA ALA A 124 -6.05 23.04 -9.86
C ALA A 124 -7.48 22.74 -10.35
N ARG A 125 -7.91 21.49 -10.24
CA ARG A 125 -9.27 21.03 -10.60
C ARG A 125 -10.26 21.08 -9.43
N GLY A 126 -9.80 21.40 -8.22
CA GLY A 126 -10.62 21.37 -7.00
C GLY A 126 -11.09 19.97 -6.65
N ARG A 127 -10.32 18.93 -6.98
CA ARG A 127 -10.68 17.53 -6.77
C ARG A 127 -9.82 16.86 -5.71
N PRO A 128 -10.40 16.04 -4.83
CA PRO A 128 -9.63 15.25 -3.88
C PRO A 128 -8.87 14.13 -4.58
N ALA A 129 -7.81 13.67 -3.94
CA ALA A 129 -6.98 12.57 -4.38
C ALA A 129 -6.87 11.49 -3.31
N TRP A 130 -6.90 10.22 -3.73
CA TRP A 130 -6.45 9.09 -2.93
C TRP A 130 -5.11 8.61 -3.44
N ILE A 131 -4.20 8.32 -2.52
CA ILE A 131 -2.93 7.71 -2.85
C ILE A 131 -3.02 6.22 -2.57
N VAL A 132 -2.61 5.39 -3.51
CA VAL A 132 -2.61 3.92 -3.38
C VAL A 132 -1.20 3.41 -3.55
N GLY A 133 -0.75 2.51 -2.70
CA GLY A 133 0.54 1.84 -2.81
C GLY A 133 0.46 0.42 -2.23
N HIS A 134 1.52 -0.38 -2.40
CA HIS A 134 1.57 -1.70 -1.77
C HIS A 134 2.22 -1.63 -0.40
N ILE A 135 3.52 -1.35 -0.37
CA ILE A 135 4.32 -1.18 0.86
C ILE A 135 4.02 0.20 1.44
N PRO A 136 3.53 0.33 2.67
CA PRO A 136 3.29 1.62 3.32
C PRO A 136 4.58 2.27 3.82
N PRO A 137 4.61 3.61 3.95
CA PRO A 137 5.72 4.29 4.62
C PRO A 137 5.71 4.04 6.14
N GLY A 138 6.89 4.14 6.74
CA GLY A 138 7.12 3.99 8.18
C GLY A 138 7.46 2.57 8.60
N ILE A 139 7.27 2.30 9.89
CA ILE A 139 7.74 1.09 10.55
C ILE A 139 6.72 -0.05 10.42
N GLU A 140 7.21 -1.26 10.25
CA GLU A 140 6.42 -2.49 10.30
C GLU A 140 5.98 -2.80 11.73
N SER A 141 4.69 -3.05 11.94
CA SER A 141 4.12 -3.23 13.27
C SER A 141 4.57 -4.51 13.99
N TYR A 142 4.95 -5.54 13.22
CA TYR A 142 5.38 -6.83 13.75
C TYR A 142 6.91 -6.95 13.87
N GLU A 143 7.65 -6.68 12.78
CA GLU A 143 9.13 -6.79 12.77
C GLU A 143 9.83 -5.58 13.42
N TYR A 144 9.11 -4.47 13.67
CA TYR A 144 9.68 -3.20 14.15
C TYR A 144 10.82 -2.68 13.29
N SER A 145 10.73 -2.92 11.97
CA SER A 145 11.74 -2.55 10.99
C SER A 145 11.21 -1.49 10.01
N GLU A 146 12.12 -0.70 9.42
CA GLU A 146 11.75 0.27 8.38
C GLU A 146 11.27 -0.44 7.12
N LEU A 147 10.09 -0.09 6.61
CA LEU A 147 9.58 -0.67 5.36
C LEU A 147 10.20 -0.01 4.13
N TRP A 148 10.46 1.30 4.21
CA TRP A 148 11.08 2.12 3.17
C TRP A 148 12.44 2.63 3.62
N GLU A 149 13.36 2.88 2.67
CA GLU A 149 14.58 3.62 2.97
C GLU A 149 14.20 5.01 3.54
N PRO A 150 14.80 5.47 4.67
CA PRO A 150 14.34 6.67 5.38
C PRO A 150 14.22 7.92 4.51
N ALA A 151 15.13 8.12 3.56
CA ALA A 151 15.09 9.24 2.63
C ALA A 151 13.80 9.29 1.79
N TYR A 152 13.25 8.13 1.42
CA TYR A 152 12.00 8.03 0.66
C TYR A 152 10.77 8.26 1.53
N THR A 153 10.81 7.82 2.79
CA THR A 153 9.79 8.18 3.78
C THR A 153 9.74 9.70 3.97
N ASP A 154 10.90 10.34 4.16
CA ASP A 154 10.99 11.80 4.31
C ASP A 154 10.49 12.54 3.06
N ALA A 155 10.90 12.10 1.86
CA ALA A 155 10.47 12.69 0.60
C ALA A 155 8.94 12.58 0.40
N TYR A 156 8.36 11.42 0.75
CA TYR A 156 6.92 11.22 0.69
C TYR A 156 6.17 12.15 1.64
N LEU A 157 6.61 12.21 2.91
CA LEU A 157 6.02 13.09 3.92
C LEU A 157 6.09 14.56 3.50
N GLN A 158 7.20 15.00 2.91
CA GLN A 158 7.31 16.37 2.36
C GLN A 158 6.28 16.67 1.26
N VAL A 159 5.87 15.67 0.48
CA VAL A 159 4.85 15.85 -0.57
C VAL A 159 3.44 15.84 0.03
N VAL A 160 3.10 14.84 0.85
CA VAL A 160 1.73 14.69 1.38
C VAL A 160 1.41 15.67 2.51
N GLN A 161 2.43 16.21 3.20
CA GLN A 161 2.26 17.24 4.22
C GLN A 161 2.55 18.66 3.69
N ASP A 162 2.76 18.83 2.38
CA ASP A 162 2.89 20.16 1.78
C ASP A 162 1.61 20.98 2.08
N PRO A 163 1.70 22.18 2.67
CA PRO A 163 0.52 22.95 3.07
C PRO A 163 -0.47 23.30 1.95
N LEU A 164 -0.02 23.27 0.69
CA LEU A 164 -0.83 23.56 -0.49
C LEU A 164 -1.39 22.30 -1.15
N LEU A 165 -0.77 21.14 -0.96
CA LEU A 165 -1.14 19.87 -1.61
C LEU A 165 -1.81 18.89 -0.65
N GLY A 166 -1.33 18.79 0.59
CA GLY A 166 -1.85 17.92 1.63
C GLY A 166 -3.36 18.00 1.84
N PRO A 167 -4.00 19.19 1.84
CA PRO A 167 -5.46 19.30 1.92
C PRO A 167 -6.24 18.56 0.83
N PHE A 168 -5.61 18.23 -0.31
CA PHE A 168 -6.22 17.48 -1.40
C PHE A 168 -5.98 15.98 -1.30
N VAL A 169 -5.07 15.51 -0.45
CA VAL A 169 -4.90 14.07 -0.18
C VAL A 169 -5.98 13.67 0.83
N ALA A 170 -7.05 13.03 0.37
CA ALA A 170 -8.20 12.72 1.22
C ALA A 170 -8.10 11.37 1.95
N ALA A 171 -7.35 10.42 1.39
CA ALA A 171 -7.00 9.15 2.01
C ALA A 171 -5.76 8.54 1.35
N GLN A 172 -5.12 7.61 2.04
CA GLN A 172 -3.97 6.87 1.52
C GLN A 172 -4.19 5.37 1.83
N LEU A 173 -4.11 4.50 0.83
CA LEU A 173 -4.46 3.08 0.94
C LEU A 173 -3.25 2.19 0.64
N PHE A 174 -2.92 1.31 1.57
CA PHE A 174 -1.77 0.40 1.46
C PHE A 174 -2.12 -1.01 1.94
N GLY A 175 -1.18 -1.95 1.73
CA GLY A 175 -1.28 -3.33 2.18
C GLY A 175 0.04 -3.78 2.82
N HIS A 176 0.61 -4.85 2.26
CA HIS A 176 1.92 -5.43 2.63
C HIS A 176 1.99 -6.11 4.00
N VAL A 177 1.56 -5.43 5.07
CA VAL A 177 1.70 -5.92 6.46
C VAL A 177 0.70 -7.04 6.80
N HIS A 178 -0.31 -7.27 5.95
CA HIS A 178 -1.37 -8.27 6.14
C HIS A 178 -2.22 -8.05 7.40
N ALA A 179 -2.14 -6.87 8.02
CA ALA A 179 -2.90 -6.46 9.19
C ALA A 179 -3.82 -5.28 8.90
N CYS A 180 -4.95 -5.22 9.59
CA CYS A 180 -5.83 -4.05 9.54
C CYS A 180 -5.29 -2.95 10.46
N GLU A 181 -4.68 -1.92 9.89
CA GLU A 181 -4.15 -0.77 10.64
C GLU A 181 -4.65 0.55 10.05
N TYR A 182 -4.53 1.61 10.85
CA TYR A 182 -4.55 2.97 10.35
C TYR A 182 -3.37 3.74 10.95
N ARG A 183 -2.79 4.66 10.18
CA ARG A 183 -1.69 5.52 10.60
C ARG A 183 -2.07 6.97 10.36
N LEU A 184 -1.77 7.81 11.34
CA LEU A 184 -1.87 9.25 11.21
C LEU A 184 -0.49 9.79 10.86
N LEU A 185 -0.45 10.79 9.98
CA LEU A 185 0.81 11.44 9.66
C LEU A 185 1.31 12.23 10.89
N PRO A 186 2.63 12.35 11.08
CA PRO A 186 3.17 13.10 12.20
C PRO A 186 2.79 14.59 12.09
N ASP A 187 2.04 15.12 13.04
CA ASP A 187 1.74 16.55 13.13
C ASP A 187 2.49 17.18 14.32
N PRO A 188 3.60 17.90 14.07
CA PRO A 188 4.32 18.59 15.14
C PRO A 188 3.53 19.77 15.76
N SER A 189 2.42 20.19 15.14
CA SER A 189 1.61 21.34 15.56
C SER A 189 0.27 20.97 16.22
N PHE A 190 -0.15 19.70 16.15
CA PHE A 190 -1.47 19.19 16.58
C PHE A 190 -2.67 20.00 16.03
N ARG A 191 -2.57 20.59 14.83
CA ARG A 191 -3.60 21.38 14.15
C ARG A 191 -4.34 20.55 13.08
N THR A 192 -5.38 19.89 13.56
CA THR A 192 -6.11 18.76 12.96
C THR A 192 -7.03 19.00 11.75
N SER A 193 -6.94 20.10 10.96
CA SER A 193 -7.98 20.37 9.93
C SER A 193 -7.52 20.57 8.48
N LYS A 194 -6.21 20.70 8.21
CA LYS A 194 -5.68 20.93 6.84
C LYS A 194 -4.69 19.86 6.36
N GLU A 195 -4.64 18.74 7.05
CA GLU A 195 -3.67 17.70 6.79
C GLU A 195 -4.17 16.69 5.76
N ALA A 196 -3.23 15.96 5.16
CA ALA A 196 -3.56 14.80 4.36
C ALA A 196 -4.32 13.77 5.20
N GLY A 197 -5.26 13.09 4.56
CA GLY A 197 -6.07 12.04 5.16
C GLY A 197 -5.23 10.87 5.67
N PRO A 198 -5.81 9.99 6.49
CA PRO A 198 -5.08 8.91 7.14
C PRO A 198 -4.56 7.89 6.13
N ILE A 199 -3.56 7.14 6.57
CA ILE A 199 -3.09 5.93 5.91
C ILE A 199 -3.90 4.76 6.44
N LEU A 200 -4.52 4.00 5.54
CA LEU A 200 -5.27 2.79 5.82
C LEU A 200 -4.51 1.59 5.30
N LEU A 201 -4.17 0.64 6.16
CA LEU A 201 -3.61 -0.65 5.77
C LEU A 201 -4.72 -1.70 5.83
N SER A 202 -4.90 -2.40 4.72
CA SER A 202 -5.87 -3.49 4.63
C SER A 202 -5.25 -4.81 5.07
N GLY A 203 -6.05 -5.65 5.74
CA GLY A 203 -5.71 -7.05 5.94
C GLY A 203 -5.58 -7.80 4.61
N ALA A 204 -4.94 -8.96 4.63
CA ALA A 204 -4.80 -9.80 3.45
C ALA A 204 -5.92 -10.84 3.34
N LEU A 205 -6.24 -11.23 2.09
CA LEU A 205 -7.04 -12.42 1.83
C LEU A 205 -6.24 -13.70 2.10
N SER A 206 -4.92 -13.66 1.93
CA SER A 206 -4.06 -14.80 2.22
C SER A 206 -3.91 -14.98 3.73
N PRO A 207 -4.10 -16.21 4.27
CA PRO A 207 -3.89 -16.52 5.68
C PRO A 207 -2.45 -16.93 6.01
N ILE A 208 -1.47 -16.63 5.14
CA ILE A 208 -0.09 -17.14 5.25
C ILE A 208 0.60 -16.81 6.58
N TYR A 209 0.19 -15.72 7.25
CA TYR A 209 0.69 -15.32 8.57
C TYR A 209 -0.30 -15.61 9.69
N LEU A 210 -1.17 -16.61 9.51
CA LEU A 210 -2.24 -16.99 10.44
C LEU A 210 -3.25 -15.86 10.71
N ASN A 211 -3.26 -14.83 9.87
CA ASN A 211 -4.30 -13.83 9.87
C ASN A 211 -5.58 -14.42 9.27
N ASN A 212 -6.73 -14.05 9.83
CA ASN A 212 -7.99 -14.34 9.17
C ASN A 212 -8.04 -13.60 7.82
N PRO A 213 -8.43 -14.26 6.72
CA PRO A 213 -8.70 -13.58 5.45
C PRO A 213 -9.65 -12.40 5.65
N ALA A 214 -9.26 -11.23 5.17
CA ALA A 214 -10.03 -10.00 5.35
C ALA A 214 -10.04 -9.10 4.13
N PHE A 215 -11.12 -8.35 3.95
CA PHE A 215 -11.19 -7.21 3.03
C PHE A 215 -11.95 -6.05 3.68
N ARG A 216 -11.76 -4.84 3.15
CA ARG A 216 -12.38 -3.62 3.67
C ARG A 216 -13.25 -2.96 2.61
N VAL A 217 -14.42 -2.48 3.05
CA VAL A 217 -15.26 -1.55 2.30
C VAL A 217 -15.21 -0.21 3.01
N VAL A 218 -15.03 0.86 2.23
CA VAL A 218 -14.88 2.23 2.73
C VAL A 218 -16.00 3.07 2.14
N GLU A 219 -16.63 3.85 3.00
CA GLU A 219 -17.56 4.91 2.61
C GLU A 219 -16.82 6.25 2.63
N TYR A 220 -17.08 7.09 1.63
CA TYR A 220 -16.45 8.39 1.49
C TYR A 220 -17.42 9.44 0.98
N ASP A 221 -17.14 10.69 1.31
CA ASP A 221 -17.87 11.86 0.84
C ASP A 221 -17.46 12.17 -0.60
N ASP A 222 -18.42 12.19 -1.53
CA ASP A 222 -18.17 12.32 -2.97
C ASP A 222 -17.63 13.70 -3.40
N GLN A 223 -17.81 14.73 -2.57
CA GLN A 223 -17.32 16.08 -2.84
C GLN A 223 -15.89 16.27 -2.33
N THR A 224 -15.60 15.77 -1.14
CA THR A 224 -14.33 16.00 -0.43
C THR A 224 -13.37 14.81 -0.50
N GLY A 225 -13.86 13.65 -0.96
CA GLY A 225 -13.11 12.39 -1.00
C GLY A 225 -12.77 11.83 0.38
N ARG A 226 -13.23 12.47 1.47
CA ARG A 226 -12.85 12.10 2.84
C ARG A 226 -13.61 10.86 3.27
N LEU A 227 -12.92 10.03 4.04
CA LEU A 227 -13.50 8.84 4.66
C LEU A 227 -14.64 9.22 5.61
N LEU A 228 -15.79 8.58 5.46
CA LEU A 228 -16.94 8.70 6.35
C LEU A 228 -17.03 7.52 7.32
N GLY A 229 -16.65 6.33 6.84
CA GLY A 229 -16.72 5.10 7.61
C GLY A 229 -16.03 3.94 6.89
N MET A 230 -15.85 2.84 7.59
CA MET A 230 -15.32 1.61 7.01
C MET A 230 -15.92 0.38 7.69
N VAL A 231 -16.07 -0.69 6.91
CA VAL A 231 -16.44 -2.02 7.39
C VAL A 231 -15.34 -3.00 6.97
N VAL A 232 -14.83 -3.79 7.91
CA VAL A 232 -13.89 -4.86 7.64
C VAL A 232 -14.64 -6.19 7.71
N TYR A 233 -14.62 -6.93 6.61
CA TYR A 233 -15.17 -8.28 6.51
C TYR A 233 -14.05 -9.26 6.76
N VAL A 234 -14.31 -10.24 7.61
CA VAL A 234 -13.33 -11.24 8.05
C VAL A 234 -13.95 -12.63 7.86
N ALA A 235 -13.18 -13.55 7.30
CA ALA A 235 -13.50 -14.97 7.29
C ALA A 235 -12.65 -15.68 8.36
N PRO A 236 -13.24 -16.09 9.50
CA PRO A 236 -12.48 -16.77 10.55
C PRO A 236 -11.90 -18.08 10.04
N LEU A 237 -10.60 -18.29 10.27
CA LEU A 237 -9.99 -19.61 10.15
C LEU A 237 -10.51 -20.50 11.27
N PRO A 238 -10.74 -21.80 11.02
CA PRO A 238 -11.07 -22.74 12.09
C PRO A 238 -9.97 -22.68 13.15
N GLU A 239 -10.37 -22.71 14.43
CA GLU A 239 -9.41 -22.98 15.50
C GLU A 239 -8.66 -24.27 15.14
N ALA A 240 -7.34 -24.27 15.34
CA ALA A 240 -6.56 -25.48 15.15
C ALA A 240 -7.18 -26.57 16.02
N SER A 241 -7.69 -27.64 15.39
CA SER A 241 -8.19 -28.80 16.13
C SER A 241 -7.11 -29.28 17.10
N GLU A 242 -7.49 -29.76 18.29
CA GLU A 242 -6.56 -30.33 19.27
C GLU A 242 -5.64 -31.43 18.67
N ASP A 243 -6.02 -32.00 17.52
CA ASP A 243 -5.27 -32.99 16.73
C ASP A 243 -4.21 -32.41 15.76
N ALA A 244 -3.96 -31.10 15.76
CA ALA A 244 -2.86 -30.52 14.99
C ALA A 244 -1.52 -30.99 15.59
N PRO A 245 -0.52 -31.37 14.76
CA PRO A 245 0.79 -31.78 15.26
C PRO A 245 1.35 -30.68 16.18
N SER A 246 1.90 -31.10 17.33
CA SER A 246 2.25 -30.28 18.49
C SER A 246 3.31 -29.18 18.26
N SER A 247 3.65 -28.87 17.00
CA SER A 247 4.56 -27.80 16.61
C SER A 247 3.89 -26.43 16.51
N CYS A 248 2.56 -26.32 16.66
CA CYS A 248 1.82 -25.06 16.50
C CYS A 248 0.76 -24.78 17.59
N GLN A 249 0.87 -25.40 18.77
CA GLN A 249 0.00 -25.10 19.91
C GLN A 249 0.76 -24.25 20.95
N ASP A 250 0.70 -22.93 20.78
CA ASP A 250 0.81 -21.92 21.84
C ASP A 250 0.34 -20.58 21.20
N SER A 251 -0.74 -19.93 21.62
CA SER A 251 -0.94 -19.41 22.97
C SER A 251 -2.42 -19.09 23.22
N ASN A 252 -2.94 -19.61 24.33
CA ASN A 252 -4.15 -19.13 24.97
C ASN A 252 -3.93 -17.66 25.39
N LEU A 253 -4.68 -16.73 24.80
CA LEU A 253 -4.87 -15.41 25.39
C LEU A 253 -5.91 -15.55 26.51
N GLY A 254 -5.43 -15.82 27.72
CA GLY A 254 -6.25 -15.84 28.93
C GLY A 254 -6.92 -14.49 29.15
N GLU A 255 -8.21 -14.55 29.50
CA GLU A 255 -8.97 -13.42 30.04
C GLU A 255 -8.23 -12.81 31.22
N GLY A 256 -7.99 -11.50 31.18
CA GLY A 256 -7.34 -10.78 32.26
C GLY A 256 -8.24 -10.70 33.49
N ASP A 257 -7.82 -11.38 34.56
CA ASP A 257 -8.16 -10.98 35.93
C ASP A 257 -6.91 -10.37 36.57
N GLY A 258 -7.09 -9.21 37.19
CA GLY A 258 -6.00 -8.36 37.63
C GLY A 258 -5.47 -8.78 38.99
N THR A 259 -4.18 -9.10 39.05
CA THR A 259 -3.32 -8.87 40.23
C THR A 259 -1.86 -8.82 39.80
N GLU A 260 -1.11 -7.86 40.37
CA GLU A 260 0.34 -7.67 40.21
C GLU A 260 1.13 -8.90 40.72
N GLU A 261 2.19 -9.32 40.00
CA GLU A 261 3.60 -9.34 40.45
C GLU A 261 4.53 -10.19 39.55
N GLU A 262 5.74 -9.63 39.37
CA GLU A 262 7.06 -10.25 39.10
C GLU A 262 7.33 -11.13 37.86
N GLY A 263 8.18 -10.57 36.97
CA GLY A 263 9.49 -11.15 36.64
C GLY A 263 9.56 -12.50 35.93
N GLY A 264 9.65 -12.49 34.61
CA GLY A 264 10.13 -13.64 33.83
C GLY A 264 10.05 -13.42 32.33
N GLY A 265 11.19 -13.15 31.69
CA GLY A 265 11.27 -13.04 30.23
C GLY A 265 11.01 -14.39 29.57
N VAL A 266 10.17 -14.41 28.54
CA VAL A 266 10.01 -15.57 27.65
C VAL A 266 10.37 -15.12 26.23
N GLY A 267 11.49 -15.61 25.73
CA GLY A 267 11.96 -15.36 24.38
C GLY A 267 11.11 -16.12 23.35
N ALA A 268 10.67 -15.43 22.31
CA ALA A 268 10.02 -16.03 21.16
C ALA A 268 11.05 -16.83 20.34
N THR A 269 10.77 -18.11 20.08
CA THR A 269 11.57 -18.93 19.16
C THR A 269 10.97 -18.83 17.76
N PRO A 270 11.72 -18.49 16.69
CA PRO A 270 11.17 -18.38 15.35
C PRO A 270 10.81 -19.77 14.78
N CYS A 271 9.61 -19.91 14.22
CA CYS A 271 9.21 -21.11 13.46
C CYS A 271 10.05 -21.22 12.17
N GLN A 272 10.68 -22.37 11.94
CA GLN A 272 11.35 -22.67 10.67
C GLN A 272 10.34 -23.20 9.63
N PRO A 273 10.54 -22.93 8.32
CA PRO A 273 9.68 -23.46 7.28
C PRO A 273 9.91 -24.97 7.07
N LEU A 274 8.81 -25.71 6.89
CA LEU A 274 8.82 -27.13 6.50
C LEU A 274 9.18 -27.27 5.01
N GLU A 275 10.03 -28.24 4.68
CA GLU A 275 10.44 -28.64 3.31
C GLU A 275 9.29 -29.23 2.48
#